data_AF-A0A6S6LY78-F1
#
_entry.id   AF-A0A6S6LY78-F1
#
_cell.length_a   1.000
_cell.length_b   1.000
_cell.length_c   1.000
_cell.angle_alpha   90.00
_cell.angle_beta   90.00
_cell.angle_gamma   90.00
#
_symmetry.space_group_name_H-M   'P 1'
#
loop_
_entity.id
_entity.type
_entity.pdbx_description
1 polymer ?
#
loop_
_entity_poly.entity_id
_entity_poly.type
_entity_poly.pdbx_seq_one_letter_code
_entity_poly.pdbx_strand_id
1 'polypeptide(L)'
;MIINRAIICVTLLSLATLLVAVPVHSEMYQYEDEHGTITFTDNPAKIPKKNKKKAKREQESSDNSVMPVAIKGNRVLLPVTLSYRGHEVTARFVLDTGAEVSTMTPQLAEKLNINPNDTKRAVAQGIGTGYHVTSRAEMDYVLVGPNRKYGIDFLIIQGGGADGLLGMNFLRELRYHISFDRSEIKWGD
;
A
#
# COMPACT_ATOMS: atom_id res chain seq x y z
N MET A 1 -20.97 6.98 -64.98
CA MET A 1 -20.58 5.96 -63.98
C MET A 1 -19.87 6.58 -62.75
N ILE A 2 -20.33 7.74 -62.26
CA ILE A 2 -19.62 8.53 -61.21
C ILE A 2 -20.48 8.75 -59.94
N ILE A 3 -21.80 8.49 -60.01
CA ILE A 3 -22.76 8.86 -58.96
C ILE A 3 -22.77 7.86 -57.78
N ASN A 4 -22.34 6.60 -57.98
CA ASN A 4 -22.39 5.57 -56.93
C ASN A 4 -21.22 5.58 -55.93
N ARG A 5 -20.18 6.40 -56.13
CA ARG A 5 -19.02 6.43 -55.22
C ARG A 5 -19.12 7.47 -54.11
N ALA A 6 -19.92 8.52 -54.30
CA ALA A 6 -20.09 9.58 -53.32
C ALA A 6 -20.97 9.18 -52.13
N ILE A 7 -22.01 8.37 -52.37
CA ILE A 7 -22.95 7.94 -51.32
C ILE A 7 -22.28 6.96 -50.34
N ILE A 8 -21.36 6.12 -50.82
CA ILE A 8 -20.63 5.14 -49.99
C ILE A 8 -19.61 5.84 -49.07
N CYS A 9 -19.02 6.97 -49.49
CA CYS A 9 -18.09 7.71 -48.63
C CYS A 9 -18.79 8.51 -47.53
N VAL A 10 -20.01 9.01 -47.76
CA VAL A 10 -20.76 9.77 -46.74
C VAL A 10 -21.35 8.85 -45.66
N THR A 11 -21.69 7.60 -45.98
CA THR A 11 -22.16 6.62 -44.99
C THR A 11 -21.04 5.97 -44.18
N LEU A 12 -19.83 5.87 -44.73
CA LEU A 12 -18.65 5.39 -43.99
C LEU A 12 -18.09 6.43 -43.02
N LEU A 13 -18.24 7.73 -43.33
CA LEU A 13 -17.76 8.80 -42.45
C LEU A 13 -18.71 9.08 -41.27
N SER A 14 -20.01 8.80 -41.40
CA SER A 14 -20.98 8.91 -40.30
C SER A 14 -21.00 7.71 -39.35
N LEU A 15 -20.43 6.56 -39.76
CA LEU A 15 -20.33 5.37 -38.91
C LEU A 15 -19.05 5.36 -38.04
N ALA A 16 -18.06 6.20 -38.36
CA ALA A 16 -16.80 6.29 -37.63
C ALA A 16 -16.83 7.18 -36.39
N THR A 17 -17.89 7.97 -36.17
CA THR A 17 -18.01 8.88 -35.02
C THR A 17 -18.67 8.27 -33.78
N LEU A 18 -19.06 7.00 -33.81
CA LEU A 18 -19.80 6.35 -32.71
C LEU A 18 -18.98 5.31 -31.94
N LEU A 19 -17.70 5.60 -31.69
CA LEU A 19 -16.82 4.77 -30.86
C LEU A 19 -15.98 5.63 -29.91
N VAL A 20 -16.61 6.62 -29.28
CA VAL A 20 -16.05 7.18 -28.04
C VAL A 20 -16.50 6.26 -26.92
N ALA A 21 -15.64 5.30 -26.57
CA ALA A 21 -15.83 4.50 -25.36
C ALA A 21 -15.89 5.45 -24.17
N VAL A 22 -17.08 5.64 -23.61
CA VAL A 22 -17.24 6.39 -22.36
C VAL A 22 -16.57 5.56 -21.27
N PRO A 23 -15.58 6.09 -20.54
CA PRO A 23 -14.98 5.37 -19.43
C PRO A 23 -16.05 5.19 -18.36
N VAL A 24 -16.60 3.99 -18.25
CA VAL A 24 -17.50 3.60 -17.16
C VAL A 24 -16.66 3.59 -15.90
N HIS A 25 -16.68 4.69 -15.16
CA HIS A 25 -16.12 4.75 -13.82
C HIS A 25 -17.04 3.97 -12.89
N SER A 26 -16.49 2.97 -12.20
CA SER A 26 -17.17 2.33 -11.09
C SER A 26 -16.91 3.19 -9.86
N GLU A 27 -17.89 4.01 -9.47
CA GLU A 27 -17.85 4.78 -8.23
C GLU A 27 -18.81 4.13 -7.24
N MET A 28 -18.31 3.70 -6.09
CA MET A 28 -19.15 3.13 -5.03
C MET A 28 -19.49 4.21 -4.00
N TYR A 29 -20.78 4.27 -3.65
CA TYR A 29 -21.31 5.21 -2.66
C TYR A 29 -21.80 4.42 -1.46
N GLN A 30 -21.37 4.83 -0.27
CA GLN A 30 -21.84 4.30 1.00
C GLN A 30 -22.76 5.31 1.69
N TYR A 31 -23.94 4.86 2.15
CA TYR A 31 -24.84 5.67 2.97
C TYR A 31 -25.58 4.81 4.00
N GLU A 32 -25.98 5.43 5.11
CA GLU A 32 -26.89 4.84 6.09
C GLU A 32 -28.34 5.08 5.65
N ASP A 33 -29.15 4.03 5.57
CA ASP A 33 -30.56 4.14 5.20
C ASP A 33 -31.45 4.55 6.40
N GLU A 34 -32.76 4.71 6.16
CA GLU A 34 -33.70 5.11 7.23
C GLU A 34 -33.86 4.04 8.34
N HIS A 35 -33.35 2.83 8.14
CA HIS A 35 -33.33 1.74 9.13
C HIS A 35 -31.99 1.63 9.86
N GLY A 36 -31.05 2.55 9.61
CA GLY A 36 -29.71 2.54 10.20
C GLY A 36 -28.77 1.51 9.57
N THR A 37 -29.15 0.92 8.43
CA THR A 37 -28.33 -0.08 7.73
C THR A 37 -27.40 0.61 6.74
N ILE A 38 -26.13 0.20 6.74
CA ILE A 38 -25.14 0.67 5.78
C ILE A 38 -25.39 0.00 4.42
N THR A 39 -25.70 0.81 3.42
CA THR A 39 -25.94 0.38 2.03
C THR A 39 -24.83 0.89 1.11
N PHE A 40 -24.38 0.02 0.19
CA PHE A 40 -23.43 0.34 -0.86
C PHE A 40 -24.15 0.36 -2.22
N THR A 41 -23.92 1.39 -3.04
CA THR A 41 -24.47 1.49 -4.39
C THR A 41 -23.52 2.17 -5.35
N ASP A 42 -23.46 1.66 -6.56
CA ASP A 42 -22.78 2.27 -7.71
C ASP A 42 -23.61 3.37 -8.40
N ASN A 43 -24.87 3.55 -7.98
CA ASN A 43 -25.80 4.49 -8.58
C ASN A 43 -26.18 5.60 -7.58
N PRO A 44 -25.59 6.80 -7.67
CA PRO A 44 -25.86 7.91 -6.75
C PRO A 44 -27.31 8.42 -6.81
N ALA A 45 -28.08 8.07 -7.84
CA ALA A 45 -29.51 8.39 -7.90
C ALA A 45 -30.33 7.62 -6.87
N LYS A 46 -29.86 6.44 -6.43
CA LYS A 46 -30.53 5.60 -5.41
C LYS A 46 -30.33 6.11 -3.98
N ILE A 47 -29.42 7.07 -3.76
CA ILE A 47 -29.16 7.64 -2.43
C ILE A 47 -30.29 8.61 -2.06
N PRO A 48 -30.98 8.40 -0.92
CA PRO A 48 -32.02 9.32 -0.44
C PRO A 48 -31.49 10.76 -0.33
N LYS A 49 -32.29 11.75 -0.75
CA LYS A 49 -31.88 13.18 -0.78
C LYS A 49 -31.33 13.68 0.57
N LYS A 50 -31.85 13.15 1.67
CA LYS A 50 -31.43 13.44 3.06
C LYS A 50 -29.97 12.99 3.33
N ASN A 51 -29.53 11.93 2.66
CA ASN A 51 -28.24 11.29 2.86
C ASN A 51 -27.23 11.62 1.76
N LYS A 52 -27.63 12.27 0.66
CA LYS A 52 -26.72 12.71 -0.43
C LYS A 52 -25.57 13.61 0.03
N LYS A 53 -25.75 14.39 1.10
CA LYS A 53 -24.68 15.22 1.70
C LYS A 53 -23.76 14.46 2.66
N LYS A 54 -24.18 13.27 3.13
CA LYS A 54 -23.43 12.41 4.07
C LYS A 54 -22.87 11.15 3.41
N ALA A 55 -23.28 10.84 2.18
CA ALA A 55 -22.77 9.71 1.44
C ALA A 55 -21.27 9.89 1.18
N LYS A 56 -20.47 8.95 1.66
CA LYS A 56 -19.03 8.93 1.42
C LYS A 56 -18.82 8.38 0.01
N ARG A 57 -18.26 9.21 -0.88
CA ARG A 57 -17.83 8.78 -2.21
C ARG A 57 -16.54 7.98 -2.02
N GLU A 58 -16.60 6.67 -2.19
CA GLU A 58 -15.39 5.87 -2.43
C GLU A 58 -15.08 6.03 -3.92
N GLN A 59 -14.46 7.17 -4.26
CA GLN A 59 -13.52 7.16 -5.36
C GLN A 59 -12.33 6.34 -4.88
N GLU A 60 -11.91 5.33 -5.65
CA GLU A 60 -10.52 4.88 -5.62
C GLU A 60 -9.66 6.13 -5.84
N SER A 61 -9.21 6.71 -4.74
CA SER A 61 -8.45 7.94 -4.73
C SER A 61 -7.09 7.62 -5.33
N SER A 62 -6.85 8.09 -6.55
CA SER A 62 -5.57 8.01 -7.24
C SER A 62 -4.41 8.77 -6.54
N ASP A 63 -4.62 9.26 -5.31
CA ASP A 63 -3.68 10.12 -4.57
C ASP A 63 -3.20 9.54 -3.22
N ASN A 64 -3.91 8.58 -2.60
CA ASN A 64 -3.41 7.87 -1.41
C ASN A 64 -2.33 6.82 -1.74
N SER A 65 -2.04 6.67 -3.04
CA SER A 65 -1.06 5.73 -3.57
C SER A 65 0.37 6.29 -3.49
N VAL A 66 0.58 7.60 -3.36
CA VAL A 66 1.92 8.20 -3.31
C VAL A 66 2.31 8.56 -1.88
N MET A 67 3.50 8.13 -1.45
CA MET A 67 4.08 8.46 -0.16
C MET A 67 5.50 9.01 -0.33
N PRO A 68 5.88 10.11 0.35
CA PRO A 68 7.24 10.61 0.32
C PRO A 68 8.21 9.64 1.01
N VAL A 69 9.42 9.54 0.49
CA VAL A 69 10.52 8.75 1.04
C VAL A 69 11.80 9.58 1.12
N ALA A 70 12.76 9.16 1.93
CA ALA A 70 14.09 9.76 1.95
C ALA A 70 15.08 8.87 1.17
N ILE A 71 15.76 9.45 0.18
CA ILE A 71 16.80 8.76 -0.57
C ILE A 71 18.17 9.11 0.01
N LYS A 72 18.95 8.11 0.43
CA LYS A 72 20.32 8.29 0.94
C LYS A 72 21.30 7.36 0.22
N GLY A 73 22.00 7.90 -0.79
CA GLY A 73 22.75 7.08 -1.74
C GLY A 73 21.76 6.17 -2.48
N ASN A 74 21.99 4.85 -2.43
CA ASN A 74 21.10 3.87 -3.06
C ASN A 74 20.05 3.28 -2.11
N ARG A 75 19.86 3.87 -0.92
CA ARG A 75 18.89 3.39 0.09
C ARG A 75 17.64 4.25 0.07
N VAL A 76 16.50 3.58 0.05
CA VAL A 76 15.16 4.19 0.17
C VAL A 76 14.71 4.03 1.61
N LEU A 77 14.55 5.14 2.32
CA LEU A 77 14.06 5.15 3.69
C LEU A 77 12.61 5.61 3.73
N LEU A 78 11.77 4.88 4.46
CA LEU A 78 10.34 5.18 4.59
C LEU A 78 9.86 5.05 6.04
N PRO A 79 8.80 5.79 6.41
CA PRO A 79 8.14 5.58 7.68
C PRO A 79 7.40 4.24 7.68
N VAL A 80 7.57 3.49 8.76
CA VAL A 80 6.84 2.24 9.02
C VAL A 80 6.27 2.33 10.42
N THR A 81 4.97 2.17 10.54
CA THR A 81 4.29 2.08 11.84
C THR A 81 4.14 0.61 12.21
N LEU A 82 4.65 0.26 13.39
CA LEU A 82 4.59 -1.08 13.95
C LEU A 82 3.68 -1.06 15.17
N SER A 83 2.83 -2.07 15.29
CA SER A 83 2.04 -2.33 16.49
C SER A 83 2.41 -3.67 17.10
N TYR A 84 2.60 -3.69 18.42
CA TYR A 84 2.91 -4.88 19.19
C TYR A 84 2.23 -4.80 20.56
N ARG A 85 1.31 -5.73 20.84
CA ARG A 85 0.54 -5.83 22.08
C ARG A 85 -0.09 -4.50 22.51
N GLY A 86 -0.66 -3.77 21.55
CA GLY A 86 -1.31 -2.48 21.77
C GLY A 86 -0.37 -1.28 21.91
N HIS A 87 0.96 -1.47 21.86
CA HIS A 87 1.91 -0.37 21.70
C HIS A 87 2.16 -0.09 20.23
N GLU A 88 2.19 1.18 19.84
CA GLU A 88 2.44 1.61 18.47
C GLU A 88 3.63 2.55 18.39
N VAL A 89 4.53 2.30 17.43
CA VAL A 89 5.70 3.15 17.15
C VAL A 89 5.87 3.32 15.65
N THR A 90 6.01 4.56 15.19
CA THR A 90 6.49 4.87 13.83
C THR A 90 8.01 5.04 13.84
N ALA A 91 8.70 4.33 12.96
CA ALA A 91 10.15 4.33 12.84
C ALA A 91 10.58 4.33 11.38
N ARG A 92 11.87 4.57 11.10
CA ARG A 92 12.40 4.64 9.74
C ARG A 92 13.07 3.35 9.33
N PHE A 93 12.61 2.78 8.23
CA PHE A 93 13.12 1.54 7.68
C PHE A 93 13.76 1.77 6.33
N VAL A 94 14.76 0.95 6.01
CA VAL A 94 15.24 0.81 4.62
C VAL A 94 14.32 -0.18 3.91
N LEU A 95 13.84 0.16 2.72
CA LEU A 95 13.20 -0.80 1.82
C LEU A 95 14.27 -1.76 1.30
N ASP A 96 14.15 -3.05 1.58
CA ASP A 96 15.17 -4.05 1.24
C ASP A 96 14.52 -5.29 0.59
N THR A 97 14.57 -5.33 -0.75
CA THR A 97 14.07 -6.48 -1.52
C THR A 97 14.97 -7.71 -1.44
N GLY A 98 16.19 -7.58 -0.90
CA GLY A 98 17.13 -8.67 -0.66
C GLY A 98 16.92 -9.35 0.70
N ALA A 99 16.18 -8.75 1.62
CA ALA A 99 15.87 -9.33 2.92
C ALA A 99 14.61 -10.21 2.83
N GLU A 100 14.73 -11.50 3.15
CA GLU A 100 13.56 -12.40 3.23
C GLU A 100 12.62 -12.01 4.37
N VAL A 101 13.18 -11.77 5.56
CA VAL A 101 12.46 -11.39 6.77
C VAL A 101 12.84 -9.96 7.15
N SER A 102 11.83 -9.15 7.49
CA SER A 102 12.04 -7.80 8.01
C SER A 102 12.85 -7.82 9.31
N THR A 103 13.57 -6.74 9.61
CA THR A 103 14.45 -6.65 10.78
C THR A 103 14.21 -5.35 11.51
N MET A 104 14.40 -5.34 12.84
CA MET A 104 14.38 -4.13 13.65
C MET A 104 15.56 -4.09 14.62
N THR A 105 15.98 -2.90 15.01
CA THR A 105 17.02 -2.72 16.02
C THR A 105 16.53 -3.08 17.43
N PRO A 106 17.43 -3.49 18.34
CA PRO A 106 17.09 -3.65 19.75
C PRO A 106 16.48 -2.39 20.35
N GLN A 107 16.95 -1.20 19.95
CA GLN A 107 16.42 0.07 20.44
C GLN A 107 14.98 0.32 19.99
N LEU A 108 14.62 -0.11 18.77
CA LEU A 108 13.22 -0.05 18.33
C LEU A 108 12.35 -1.06 19.09
N ALA A 109 12.87 -2.27 19.33
CA ALA A 109 12.18 -3.29 20.12
C ALA A 109 11.89 -2.80 21.55
N GLU A 110 12.84 -2.11 22.19
CA GLU A 110 12.65 -1.45 23.49
C GLU A 110 11.55 -0.38 23.45
N LYS A 111 11.51 0.47 22.40
CA LYS A 111 10.44 1.47 22.24
C LYS A 111 9.05 0.85 22.08
N LEU A 112 8.99 -0.34 21.49
CA LEU A 112 7.76 -1.13 21.35
C LEU A 112 7.41 -1.93 22.61
N ASN A 113 8.18 -1.81 23.70
CA ASN A 113 8.02 -2.61 24.91
C ASN A 113 8.08 -4.13 24.67
N ILE A 114 8.88 -4.57 23.69
CA ILE A 114 9.07 -6.00 23.44
C ILE A 114 9.91 -6.59 24.55
N ASN A 115 9.30 -7.45 25.37
CA ASN A 115 10.01 -8.23 26.35
C ASN A 115 10.75 -9.39 25.64
N PRO A 116 12.06 -9.56 25.84
CA PRO A 116 12.80 -10.68 25.26
C PRO A 116 12.20 -12.07 25.54
N ASN A 117 11.52 -12.24 26.68
CA ASN A 117 10.86 -13.50 27.05
C ASN A 117 9.62 -13.82 26.20
N ASP A 118 9.07 -12.82 25.52
CA ASP A 118 7.93 -12.97 24.61
C ASP A 118 8.36 -13.22 23.15
N THR A 119 9.67 -13.34 22.91
CA THR A 119 10.24 -13.56 21.58
C THR A 119 10.60 -15.02 21.35
N LYS A 120 10.61 -15.45 20.09
CA LYS A 120 11.11 -16.77 19.69
C LYS A 120 12.58 -16.66 19.32
N ARG A 121 13.41 -17.64 19.72
CA ARG A 121 14.79 -17.73 19.21
C ARG A 121 14.77 -17.98 17.70
N ALA A 122 15.61 -17.28 16.97
CA ALA A 122 15.81 -17.40 15.54
C ALA A 122 17.29 -17.34 15.19
N VAL A 123 17.65 -17.81 14.00
CA VAL A 123 19.00 -17.71 13.46
C VAL A 123 18.93 -16.84 12.21
N ALA A 124 19.74 -15.77 12.18
CA ALA A 124 19.90 -14.91 11.02
C ALA A 124 21.20 -15.26 10.30
N GLN A 125 21.15 -15.34 8.97
CA GLN A 125 22.32 -15.46 8.10
C GLN A 125 22.34 -14.23 7.17
N GLY A 126 23.47 -13.52 7.16
CA GLY A 126 23.67 -12.35 6.30
C GLY A 126 24.52 -12.66 5.07
N ILE A 127 24.92 -11.61 4.34
CA ILE A 127 25.82 -11.69 3.18
C ILE A 127 27.28 -12.10 3.58
N GLY A 128 27.54 -12.29 4.89
CA GLY A 128 28.77 -12.88 5.42
C GLY A 128 28.54 -14.30 5.96
N THR A 129 29.62 -15.08 6.12
CA THR A 129 29.61 -16.50 6.52
C THR A 129 29.16 -16.81 7.96
N GLY A 130 28.55 -15.85 8.66
CA GLY A 130 28.17 -15.97 10.07
C GLY A 130 26.68 -16.24 10.27
N TYR A 131 26.37 -17.21 11.14
CA TYR A 131 25.04 -17.38 11.73
C TYR A 131 24.98 -16.61 13.05
N HIS A 132 23.95 -15.80 13.24
CA HIS A 132 23.72 -15.06 14.48
C HIS A 132 22.41 -15.53 15.13
N VAL A 133 22.49 -15.97 16.39
CA VAL A 133 21.30 -16.22 17.20
C VAL A 133 20.67 -14.86 17.53
N THR A 134 19.39 -14.72 17.21
CA THR A 134 18.60 -13.50 17.37
C THR A 134 17.24 -13.84 17.97
N SER A 135 16.51 -12.81 18.37
CA SER A 135 15.10 -12.91 18.72
C SER A 135 14.21 -12.60 17.51
N ARG A 136 13.03 -13.22 17.48
CA ARG A 136 11.96 -12.99 16.50
C ARG A 136 10.69 -12.55 17.23
N ALA A 137 10.10 -11.46 16.78
CA ALA A 137 8.82 -10.94 17.26
C ALA A 137 7.84 -10.83 16.10
N GLU A 138 6.59 -11.22 16.36
CA GLU A 138 5.47 -11.10 15.41
C GLU A 138 4.70 -9.83 15.75
N MET A 139 4.51 -8.94 14.79
CA MET A 139 3.78 -7.69 14.97
C MET A 139 2.28 -7.93 14.86
N ASP A 140 1.50 -7.23 15.71
CA ASP A 140 0.04 -7.18 15.58
C ASP A 140 -0.31 -6.65 14.19
N TYR A 141 0.29 -5.51 13.82
CA TYR A 141 0.28 -5.03 12.45
C TYR A 141 1.50 -4.18 12.08
N VAL A 142 1.71 -4.06 10.78
CA VAL A 142 2.68 -3.18 10.13
C VAL A 142 1.92 -2.32 9.13
N LEU A 143 2.11 -1.01 9.20
CA LEU A 143 1.50 -0.02 8.30
C LEU A 143 2.59 0.75 7.56
N VAL A 144 2.49 0.75 6.23
CA VAL A 144 3.39 1.45 5.32
C VAL A 144 2.58 2.14 4.22
N GLY A 145 2.49 3.47 4.29
CA GLY A 145 1.56 4.21 3.45
C GLY A 145 0.13 3.67 3.63
N PRO A 146 -0.59 3.31 2.56
CA PRO A 146 -1.92 2.70 2.65
C PRO A 146 -1.89 1.20 3.02
N ASN A 147 -0.72 0.57 3.06
CA ASN A 147 -0.61 -0.89 3.16
C ASN A 147 -0.50 -1.33 4.62
N ARG A 148 -1.56 -1.94 5.14
CA ARG A 148 -1.58 -2.57 6.45
C ARG A 148 -1.53 -4.09 6.32
N LYS A 149 -0.60 -4.73 7.02
CA LYS A 149 -0.51 -6.20 7.13
C LYS A 149 -0.42 -6.62 8.60
N TYR A 150 -0.94 -7.81 8.91
CA TYR A 150 -0.96 -8.39 10.26
C TYR A 150 -0.02 -9.59 10.33
N GLY A 151 0.45 -9.93 11.53
CA GLY A 151 1.25 -11.15 11.75
C GLY A 151 2.59 -11.14 11.01
N ILE A 152 3.19 -9.96 10.81
CA ILE A 152 4.47 -9.84 10.12
C ILE A 152 5.60 -10.02 11.14
N ASP A 153 6.49 -10.96 10.85
CA ASP A 153 7.65 -11.24 11.69
C ASP A 153 8.81 -10.27 11.45
N PHE A 154 9.50 -9.95 12.54
CA PHE A 154 10.75 -9.18 12.55
C PHE A 154 11.82 -9.92 13.34
N LEU A 155 13.04 -9.93 12.80
CA LEU A 155 14.24 -10.31 13.54
C LEU A 155 14.80 -9.08 14.28
N ILE A 156 15.18 -9.26 15.55
CA ILE A 156 15.74 -8.20 16.40
C ILE A 156 17.27 -8.25 16.32
N ILE A 157 17.85 -7.48 15.39
CA ILE A 157 19.29 -7.46 15.13
C ILE A 157 19.82 -6.03 14.99
N GLN A 158 21.13 -5.83 15.13
CA GLN A 158 21.72 -4.51 14.92
C GLN A 158 21.49 -4.00 13.48
N GLY A 159 21.11 -2.73 13.35
CA GLY A 159 20.73 -2.12 12.08
C GLY A 159 21.88 -1.44 11.35
N GLY A 160 21.86 -1.49 10.01
CA GLY A 160 22.83 -0.85 9.12
C GLY A 160 22.63 0.65 8.88
N GLY A 161 22.21 1.41 9.91
CA GLY A 161 22.02 2.87 9.86
C GLY A 161 20.56 3.38 9.76
N ALA A 162 19.58 2.52 10.05
CA ALA A 162 18.16 2.86 10.21
C ALA A 162 17.56 2.05 11.38
N ASP A 163 16.28 2.25 11.70
CA ASP A 163 15.62 1.50 12.78
C ASP A 163 15.31 0.05 12.39
N GLY A 164 15.41 -0.30 11.10
CA GLY A 164 15.23 -1.66 10.58
C GLY A 164 15.28 -1.76 9.05
N LEU A 165 15.08 -2.99 8.57
CA LEU A 165 14.90 -3.32 7.15
C LEU A 165 13.48 -3.83 6.92
N LEU A 166 12.79 -3.30 5.91
CA LEU A 166 11.49 -3.79 5.47
C LEU A 166 11.71 -4.81 4.34
N GLY A 167 11.51 -6.08 4.66
CA GLY A 167 11.83 -7.21 3.80
C GLY A 167 10.65 -7.75 3.00
N MET A 168 10.92 -8.82 2.25
CA MET A 168 9.98 -9.47 1.34
C MET A 168 8.80 -10.14 2.04
N ASN A 169 8.92 -10.54 3.32
CA ASN A 169 7.77 -11.00 4.10
C ASN A 169 6.66 -9.93 4.23
N PHE A 170 6.98 -8.65 4.10
CA PHE A 170 5.99 -7.58 3.93
C PHE A 170 5.79 -7.22 2.45
N LEU A 171 6.87 -7.01 1.69
CA LEU A 171 6.84 -6.38 0.36
C LEU A 171 6.28 -7.27 -0.76
N ARG A 172 6.38 -8.60 -0.67
CA ARG A 172 6.20 -9.51 -1.83
C ARG A 172 4.83 -9.47 -2.53
N GLU A 173 3.77 -9.07 -1.82
CA GLU A 173 2.41 -8.98 -2.39
C GLU A 173 2.06 -7.54 -2.78
N LEU A 174 2.98 -6.58 -2.64
CA LEU A 174 2.73 -5.19 -2.95
C LEU A 174 3.30 -4.86 -4.34
N ARG A 175 2.51 -4.16 -5.14
CA ARG A 175 3.01 -3.46 -6.33
C ARG A 175 3.42 -2.05 -5.94
N TYR A 176 4.62 -1.66 -6.33
CA TYR A 176 5.11 -0.32 -6.06
C TYR A 176 6.14 0.13 -7.09
N HIS A 177 6.26 1.45 -7.24
CA HIS A 177 7.26 2.11 -8.07
C HIS A 177 7.95 3.20 -7.25
N ILE A 178 9.29 3.22 -7.25
CA ILE A 178 10.08 4.24 -6.55
C ILE A 178 10.62 5.23 -7.58
N SER A 179 10.37 6.50 -7.36
CA SER A 179 10.92 7.60 -8.15
C SER A 179 11.98 8.33 -7.34
N PHE A 180 13.25 8.09 -7.69
CA PHE A 180 14.42 8.65 -6.99
C PHE A 180 14.55 10.17 -7.19
N ASP A 181 14.20 10.65 -8.38
CA ASP A 181 14.15 12.06 -8.76
C ASP A 181 13.13 12.85 -7.92
N ARG A 182 11.97 12.25 -7.65
CA ARG A 182 10.90 12.86 -6.85
C ARG A 182 10.94 12.50 -5.37
N SER A 183 11.79 11.55 -4.97
CA SER A 183 11.84 11.02 -3.60
C SER A 183 10.48 10.51 -3.12
N GLU A 184 9.84 9.70 -3.96
CA GLU A 184 8.48 9.17 -3.74
C GLU A 184 8.43 7.66 -3.97
N ILE A 185 7.54 6.99 -3.23
CA ILE A 185 7.06 5.65 -3.56
C ILE A 185 5.58 5.74 -3.94
N LYS A 186 5.24 5.17 -5.09
CA LYS A 186 3.88 4.99 -5.56
C LYS A 186 3.47 3.54 -5.37
N TRP A 187 2.47 3.28 -4.54
CA TRP A 187 1.79 2.00 -4.38
C TRP A 187 0.81 1.79 -5.52
N GLY A 188 0.68 0.55 -5.99
CA GLY A 188 -0.30 0.15 -6.99
C GLY A 188 -1.12 -1.05 -6.52
N ASP A 189 -2.22 -1.29 -7.23
CA ASP A 189 -3.09 -2.46 -7.06
C ASP A 189 -2.51 -3.71 -7.75
#